data_AF-A0AB39BW08-F1
#
_entry.id   AF-A0AB39BW08-F1
#
_cell.length_a   1.000
_cell.length_b   1.000
_cell.length_c   1.000
_cell.angle_alpha   90.00
_cell.angle_beta   90.00
_cell.angle_gamma   90.00
#
_symmetry.space_group_name_H-M   'P 1'
#
loop_
_entity.id
_entity.type
_entity.pdbx_description
1 polymer ?
#
loop_
_entity_poly.entity_id
_entity_poly.type
_entity_poly.pdbx_seq_one_letter_code
_entity_poly.pdbx_strand_id
1 'polypeptide(L)'
;MKMIETLLANILFLLFGMFIYLLIIEYKKTTMGNQALLVLVAASILLLCMTLPIPIGNGFIFDLRYIPFIIASLYGGFFVAIPLYLVLNVYRFIIGGPGFMPSLLLSSLALVTIPFLHTSFLALKSIKKVIFATVIAFLHVFFYLSSLSFFFSSLTREFYQTAALVTALQTFGTGFVMTLLVFFLNARDNSS
;
A
#
# COMPACT_ATOMS: atom_id res chain seq x y z
N MET A 1 21.65 5.51 -10.02
CA MET A 1 22.07 4.96 -8.72
C MET A 1 21.00 5.20 -7.65
N LYS A 2 20.62 6.46 -7.35
CA LYS A 2 19.56 6.80 -6.36
C LYS A 2 18.22 6.09 -6.51
N MET A 3 17.70 5.89 -7.73
CA MET A 3 16.40 5.23 -7.95
C MET A 3 16.36 3.80 -7.39
N ILE A 4 17.41 3.00 -7.67
CA ILE A 4 17.49 1.60 -7.23
C ILE A 4 17.59 1.55 -5.70
N GLU A 5 18.38 2.43 -5.10
CA GLU A 5 18.54 2.53 -3.64
C GLU A 5 17.21 2.83 -2.95
N THR A 6 16.48 3.85 -3.41
CA THR A 6 15.18 4.22 -2.83
C THR A 6 14.10 3.15 -3.07
N LEU A 7 14.12 2.49 -4.24
CA LEU A 7 13.21 1.38 -4.52
C LEU A 7 13.47 0.21 -3.58
N LEU A 8 14.75 -0.15 -3.40
CA LEU A 8 15.15 -1.23 -2.51
C LEU A 8 14.82 -0.90 -1.05
N ALA A 9 15.01 0.36 -0.63
CA ALA A 9 14.61 0.82 0.69
C ALA A 9 13.09 0.67 0.91
N ASN A 10 12.27 1.08 -0.06
CA ASN A 10 10.81 0.89 0.03
C ASN A 10 10.44 -0.59 0.15
N ILE A 11 11.02 -1.46 -0.69
CA ILE A 11 10.79 -2.90 -0.62
C ILE A 11 11.23 -3.46 0.74
N LEU A 12 12.38 -3.01 1.27
CA LEU A 12 12.88 -3.42 2.57
C LEU A 12 11.90 -3.04 3.68
N PHE A 13 11.35 -1.82 3.68
CA PHE A 13 10.38 -1.38 4.68
C PHE A 13 9.09 -2.21 4.62
N LEU A 14 8.61 -2.53 3.41
CA LEU A 14 7.45 -3.39 3.21
C LEU A 14 7.68 -4.79 3.80
N LEU A 15 8.83 -5.40 3.50
CA LEU A 15 9.17 -6.74 3.99
C LEU A 15 9.40 -6.74 5.50
N PHE A 16 10.08 -5.73 6.02
CA PHE A 16 10.34 -5.58 7.45
C PHE A 16 9.04 -5.44 8.25
N GLY A 17 8.15 -4.57 7.80
CA GLY A 17 6.87 -4.40 8.48
C GLY A 17 5.93 -5.61 8.35
N MET A 18 5.96 -6.32 7.22
CA MET A 18 5.30 -7.62 7.10
C MET A 18 5.86 -8.63 8.10
N PHE A 19 7.19 -8.71 8.26
CA PHE A 19 7.83 -9.58 9.23
C PHE A 19 7.39 -9.26 10.66
N ILE A 20 7.38 -7.98 11.04
CA ILE A 20 6.90 -7.54 12.35
C ILE A 20 5.45 -7.99 12.55
N TYR A 21 4.58 -7.78 11.56
CA TYR A 21 3.18 -8.20 11.64
C TYR A 21 3.01 -9.71 11.85
N LEU A 22 3.80 -10.53 11.16
CA LEU A 22 3.78 -11.98 11.33
C LEU A 22 4.23 -12.39 12.74
N LEU A 23 5.32 -11.82 13.25
CA LEU A 23 5.81 -12.08 14.61
C LEU A 23 4.76 -11.75 15.69
N ILE A 24 3.99 -10.68 15.46
CA ILE A 24 2.93 -10.28 16.37
C ILE A 24 1.79 -11.31 16.39
N ILE A 25 1.36 -11.77 15.22
CA ILE A 25 0.30 -12.80 15.11
C ILE A 25 0.76 -14.11 15.76
N GLU A 26 2.04 -14.45 15.62
CA GLU A 26 2.64 -15.61 16.24
C GLU A 26 2.62 -15.49 17.77
N TYR A 27 2.98 -14.32 18.30
CA TYR A 27 3.09 -14.08 19.74
C TYR A 27 1.73 -13.87 20.45
N LYS A 28 0.71 -13.30 19.78
CA LYS A 28 -0.59 -12.98 20.40
C LYS A 28 -1.76 -13.75 19.78
N LYS A 29 -2.37 -14.65 20.57
CA LYS A 29 -3.60 -15.41 20.22
C LYS A 29 -4.90 -14.56 20.19
N THR A 30 -4.87 -13.24 20.40
CA THR A 30 -6.08 -12.41 20.60
C THR A 30 -6.30 -11.38 19.48
N THR A 31 -7.55 -11.25 19.01
CA THR A 31 -7.96 -10.52 17.79
C THR A 31 -8.00 -8.98 17.89
N MET A 32 -8.31 -8.38 19.04
CA MET A 32 -8.51 -6.91 19.16
C MET A 32 -7.20 -6.11 19.36
N GLY A 33 -6.25 -6.61 20.16
CA GLY A 33 -4.94 -5.95 20.36
C GLY A 33 -4.07 -5.90 19.09
N ASN A 34 -4.39 -6.73 18.09
CA ASN A 34 -3.65 -6.83 16.85
C ASN A 34 -3.95 -5.67 15.89
N GLN A 35 -5.12 -5.02 15.98
CA GLN A 35 -5.49 -3.96 15.05
C GLN A 35 -4.76 -2.64 15.30
N ALA A 36 -4.64 -2.21 16.56
CA ALA A 36 -3.87 -1.01 16.92
C ALA A 36 -2.39 -1.18 16.55
N LEU A 37 -1.85 -2.38 16.73
CA LEU A 37 -0.47 -2.67 16.36
C LEU A 37 -0.29 -2.77 14.84
N LEU A 38 -1.25 -3.33 14.11
CA LEU A 38 -1.30 -3.28 12.66
C LEU A 38 -1.30 -1.84 12.14
N VAL A 39 -2.06 -0.93 12.78
CA VAL A 39 -2.02 0.50 12.48
C VAL A 39 -0.62 1.06 12.70
N LEU A 40 0.01 0.81 13.86
CA LEU A 40 1.34 1.35 14.17
C LEU A 40 2.40 0.87 13.18
N VAL A 41 2.42 -0.43 12.87
CA VAL A 41 3.36 -1.01 11.93
C VAL A 41 3.11 -0.46 10.52
N ALA A 42 1.87 -0.50 10.03
CA ALA A 42 1.54 0.00 8.70
C ALA A 42 1.78 1.50 8.55
N ALA A 43 1.46 2.31 9.58
CA ALA A 43 1.74 3.74 9.60
C ALA A 43 3.24 4.01 9.52
N SER A 44 4.06 3.26 10.27
CA SER A 44 5.52 3.41 10.25
C SER A 44 6.09 3.13 8.86
N ILE A 45 5.67 2.03 8.22
CA ILE A 45 6.09 1.70 6.84
C ILE A 45 5.67 2.79 5.86
N LEU A 46 4.40 3.24 5.97
CA LEU A 46 3.82 4.25 5.10
C LEU A 46 4.62 5.56 5.17
N LEU A 47 4.96 6.01 6.38
CA LEU A 47 5.81 7.19 6.60
C LEU A 47 7.21 7.01 6.02
N LEU A 48 7.85 5.86 6.23
CA LEU A 48 9.18 5.56 5.69
C LEU A 48 9.19 5.55 4.14
N CYS A 49 8.18 4.94 3.51
CA CYS A 49 8.00 4.96 2.06
C CYS A 49 7.88 6.39 1.51
N MET A 50 7.13 7.25 2.20
CA MET A 50 6.96 8.66 1.81
C MET A 50 8.21 9.51 2.07
N THR A 51 9.01 9.16 3.08
CA THR A 51 10.26 9.86 3.42
C THR A 51 11.36 9.59 2.38
N LEU A 52 11.39 8.37 1.83
CA LEU A 52 12.33 7.96 0.80
C LEU A 52 11.59 7.65 -0.51
N PRO A 53 11.00 8.67 -1.17
CA PRO A 53 10.29 8.44 -2.42
C PRO A 53 11.26 8.01 -3.52
N ILE A 54 10.76 7.19 -4.43
CA ILE A 54 11.46 6.71 -5.62
C ILE A 54 11.41 7.83 -6.67
N PRO A 55 12.56 8.42 -7.06
CA PRO A 55 12.61 9.38 -8.15
C PRO A 55 12.41 8.62 -9.46
N ILE A 56 11.34 8.95 -10.16
CA ILE A 56 11.08 8.50 -11.53
C ILE A 56 11.36 9.70 -12.44
N GLY A 57 12.02 9.51 -13.58
CA GLY A 57 12.64 10.59 -14.37
C GLY A 57 11.76 11.85 -14.59
N ASN A 58 12.38 12.97 -14.94
CA ASN A 58 11.70 14.26 -15.19
C ASN A 58 10.97 14.87 -13.98
N GLY A 59 11.49 14.65 -12.77
CA GLY A 59 10.98 15.28 -11.55
C GLY A 59 9.75 14.60 -10.95
N PHE A 60 9.32 13.47 -11.50
CA PHE A 60 8.26 12.66 -10.91
C PHE A 60 8.79 11.90 -9.69
N ILE A 61 7.97 11.81 -8.66
CA ILE A 61 8.27 11.02 -7.47
C ILE A 61 7.12 10.07 -7.22
N PHE A 62 7.47 8.85 -6.80
CA PHE A 62 6.52 7.80 -6.49
C PHE A 62 6.96 7.03 -5.26
N ASP A 63 6.04 6.48 -4.50
CA ASP A 63 6.32 5.72 -3.30
C ASP A 63 5.32 4.55 -3.19
N LEU A 64 5.71 3.49 -2.48
CA LEU A 64 4.91 2.27 -2.37
C LEU A 64 3.93 2.29 -1.19
N ARG A 65 3.58 3.48 -0.68
CA ARG A 65 2.80 3.67 0.55
C ARG A 65 1.39 3.07 0.52
N TYR A 66 0.82 2.90 -0.68
CA TYR A 66 -0.49 2.30 -0.82
C TYR A 66 -0.47 0.78 -0.66
N ILE A 67 0.68 0.12 -0.78
CA ILE A 67 0.80 -1.32 -0.48
C ILE A 67 0.44 -1.60 0.99
N PRO A 68 1.08 -0.98 2.01
CA PRO A 68 0.74 -1.22 3.41
C PRO A 68 -0.67 -0.71 3.73
N PHE A 69 -1.12 0.40 3.13
CA PHE A 69 -2.50 0.88 3.30
C PHE A 69 -3.53 -0.14 2.84
N ILE A 70 -3.40 -0.67 1.61
CA ILE A 70 -4.34 -1.64 1.03
C ILE A 70 -4.38 -2.91 1.87
N ILE A 71 -3.21 -3.49 2.16
CA ILE A 71 -3.13 -4.75 2.90
C ILE A 71 -3.70 -4.57 4.31
N ALA A 72 -3.25 -3.56 5.05
CA ALA A 72 -3.71 -3.33 6.42
C ALA A 72 -5.22 -3.03 6.48
N SER A 73 -5.75 -2.26 5.54
CA SER A 73 -7.18 -1.96 5.46
C SER A 73 -8.02 -3.19 5.09
N LEU A 74 -7.53 -4.05 4.21
CA LEU A 74 -8.19 -5.32 3.87
C LEU A 74 -8.18 -6.31 5.04
N TYR A 75 -7.19 -6.27 5.93
CA TYR A 75 -7.13 -7.11 7.13
C TYR A 75 -7.79 -6.49 8.38
N GLY A 76 -7.96 -5.17 8.42
CA GLY A 76 -8.41 -4.45 9.62
C GLY A 76 -9.68 -3.63 9.46
N GLY A 77 -10.23 -3.52 8.24
CA GLY A 77 -11.43 -2.75 7.96
C GLY A 77 -11.28 -1.26 8.27
N PHE A 78 -12.41 -0.60 8.56
CA PHE A 78 -12.44 0.85 8.82
C PHE A 78 -11.64 1.26 10.05
N PHE A 79 -11.57 0.39 11.06
CA PHE A 79 -10.82 0.67 12.29
C PHE A 79 -9.33 0.90 12.01
N VAL A 80 -8.77 0.19 11.02
CA VAL A 80 -7.37 0.35 10.60
C VAL A 80 -7.24 1.40 9.50
N ALA A 81 -8.17 1.45 8.55
CA ALA A 81 -8.10 2.36 7.41
C ALA A 81 -8.19 3.84 7.81
N ILE A 82 -9.05 4.20 8.76
CA ILE A 82 -9.26 5.61 9.18
C ILE A 82 -7.96 6.23 9.76
N PRO A 83 -7.30 5.63 10.77
CA PRO A 83 -6.02 6.13 11.26
C PRO A 83 -4.94 6.21 10.17
N LEU A 84 -4.82 5.19 9.33
CA LEU A 84 -3.82 5.18 8.25
C LEU A 84 -4.09 6.27 7.21
N TYR A 85 -5.35 6.55 6.90
CA TYR A 85 -5.74 7.64 6.01
C TYR A 85 -5.34 9.01 6.58
N LEU A 86 -5.55 9.22 7.89
CA LEU A 86 -5.13 10.46 8.55
C LEU A 86 -3.61 10.61 8.50
N VAL A 87 -2.85 9.58 8.87
CA VAL A 87 -1.39 9.60 8.81
C VAL A 87 -0.90 9.89 7.39
N LEU A 88 -1.47 9.21 6.38
CA LEU A 88 -1.10 9.38 4.98
C LEU A 88 -1.30 10.83 4.50
N ASN A 89 -2.46 11.43 4.81
CA ASN A 89 -2.78 12.76 4.31
C ASN A 89 -2.10 13.87 5.11
N VAL A 90 -1.99 13.74 6.43
CA VAL A 90 -1.24 14.69 7.26
C VAL A 90 0.22 14.70 6.83
N TYR A 91 0.85 13.54 6.64
CA TYR A 91 2.23 13.50 6.20
C TYR A 91 2.40 13.99 4.76
N ARG A 92 1.46 13.69 3.86
CA ARG A 92 1.48 14.25 2.50
C ARG A 92 1.34 15.77 2.50
N PHE A 93 0.54 16.33 3.40
CA PHE A 93 0.39 17.77 3.57
C PHE A 93 1.70 18.42 4.05
N ILE A 94 2.39 17.79 5.02
CA ILE A 94 3.69 18.27 5.53
C ILE A 94 4.77 18.27 4.45
N ILE A 95 4.86 17.21 3.63
CA ILE A 95 5.81 17.17 2.49
C ILE A 95 5.46 18.24 1.45
N GLY A 96 4.17 18.49 1.24
CA GLY A 96 3.68 19.44 0.24
C GLY A 96 3.93 18.99 -1.21
N GLY A 97 4.00 19.97 -2.11
CA GLY A 97 4.29 19.77 -3.53
C GLY A 97 3.07 19.57 -4.44
N PRO A 98 3.28 19.62 -5.77
CA PRO A 98 2.24 19.37 -6.75
C PRO A 98 1.77 17.91 -6.63
N GLY A 99 0.45 17.71 -6.57
CA GLY A 99 -0.14 16.38 -6.39
C GLY A 99 -0.74 16.12 -5.00
N PHE A 100 -0.74 17.09 -4.08
CA PHE A 100 -1.50 16.96 -2.82
C PHE A 100 -3.01 16.70 -3.09
N MET A 101 -3.66 17.56 -3.90
CA MET A 101 -5.09 17.44 -4.17
C MET A 101 -5.48 16.11 -4.85
N PRO A 102 -4.80 15.65 -5.93
CA PRO A 102 -5.02 14.30 -6.47
C PRO A 102 -4.80 13.19 -5.43
N SER A 103 -3.75 13.30 -4.59
CA SER A 103 -3.47 12.32 -3.53
C SER A 103 -4.57 12.28 -2.46
N LEU A 104 -5.15 13.42 -2.10
CA LEU A 104 -6.23 13.53 -1.13
C LEU A 104 -7.53 12.91 -1.68
N LEU A 105 -7.89 13.24 -2.94
CA LEU A 105 -9.07 12.67 -3.60
C LEU A 105 -8.97 11.14 -3.71
N LEU A 106 -7.82 10.63 -4.15
CA LEU A 106 -7.65 9.20 -4.29
C LEU A 106 -7.59 8.47 -2.94
N SER A 107 -6.87 9.03 -1.95
CA SER A 107 -6.85 8.42 -0.62
C SER A 107 -8.23 8.40 0.03
N SER A 108 -9.09 9.40 -0.27
CA SER A 108 -10.48 9.42 0.18
C SER A 108 -11.29 8.30 -0.49
N LEU A 109 -11.11 8.11 -1.80
CA LEU A 109 -11.73 6.99 -2.52
C LEU A 109 -11.27 5.63 -1.97
N ALA A 110 -9.97 5.49 -1.69
CA ALA A 110 -9.39 4.31 -1.06
C ALA A 110 -9.96 4.05 0.34
N LEU A 111 -10.14 5.10 1.16
CA LEU A 111 -10.73 5.01 2.49
C LEU A 111 -12.18 4.50 2.44
N VAL A 112 -12.96 4.88 1.42
CA VAL A 112 -14.35 4.40 1.31
C VAL A 112 -14.40 2.98 0.75
N THR A 113 -13.61 2.69 -0.29
CA THR A 113 -13.73 1.44 -1.07
C THR A 113 -13.04 0.25 -0.43
N ILE A 114 -11.78 0.40 0.00
CA ILE A 114 -10.94 -0.73 0.42
C ILE A 114 -11.45 -1.37 1.73
N PRO A 115 -11.65 -0.63 2.83
CA PRO A 115 -12.14 -1.24 4.07
C PRO A 115 -13.57 -1.76 3.96
N PHE A 116 -14.39 -1.26 3.02
CA PHE A 116 -15.72 -1.83 2.76
C PHE A 116 -15.63 -3.27 2.21
N LEU A 117 -14.55 -3.60 1.49
CA LEU A 117 -14.31 -4.94 0.95
C LEU A 117 -13.69 -5.92 1.95
N HIS A 118 -13.41 -5.46 3.18
CA HIS A 118 -12.74 -6.25 4.23
C HIS A 118 -13.43 -7.58 4.53
N THR A 119 -14.75 -7.59 4.74
CA THR A 119 -15.51 -8.80 5.11
C THR A 119 -15.47 -9.84 3.98
N SER A 120 -15.72 -9.39 2.75
CA SER A 120 -15.61 -10.22 1.54
C SER A 120 -14.20 -10.77 1.37
N PHE A 121 -13.17 -9.95 1.59
CA PHE A 121 -11.77 -10.35 1.50
C PHE A 121 -11.41 -11.42 2.54
N LEU A 122 -11.82 -11.26 3.79
CA LEU A 122 -11.51 -12.23 4.85
C LEU A 122 -12.09 -13.61 4.57
N ALA A 123 -13.26 -13.69 3.93
CA ALA A 123 -13.93 -14.92 3.53
C ALA A 123 -13.23 -15.67 2.35
N LEU A 124 -12.29 -15.03 1.65
CA LEU A 124 -11.58 -15.65 0.54
C LEU A 124 -10.54 -16.69 1.02
N LYS A 125 -10.34 -17.72 0.20
CA LYS A 125 -9.20 -18.63 0.35
C LYS A 125 -7.88 -17.92 0.04
N SER A 126 -6.79 -18.46 0.56
CA SER A 126 -5.41 -17.95 0.47
C SER A 126 -5.02 -17.41 -0.92
N ILE A 127 -5.12 -18.20 -1.99
CA ILE A 127 -4.77 -17.72 -3.34
C ILE A 127 -5.69 -16.60 -3.85
N LYS A 128 -6.98 -16.66 -3.50
CA LYS A 128 -7.96 -15.65 -3.89
C LYS A 128 -7.70 -14.32 -3.16
N LYS A 129 -7.18 -14.35 -1.92
CA LYS A 129 -6.74 -13.14 -1.21
C LYS A 129 -5.61 -12.42 -1.95
N VAL A 130 -4.61 -13.16 -2.44
CA VAL A 130 -3.50 -12.60 -3.23
C VAL A 130 -4.02 -11.93 -4.49
N ILE A 131 -4.85 -12.64 -5.27
CA ILE A 131 -5.44 -12.10 -6.52
C ILE A 131 -6.28 -10.86 -6.21
N PHE A 132 -7.14 -10.92 -5.21
CA PHE A 132 -8.05 -9.83 -4.84
C PHE A 132 -7.30 -8.56 -4.44
N ALA A 133 -6.31 -8.67 -3.55
CA ALA A 133 -5.49 -7.52 -3.13
C ALA A 133 -4.67 -6.95 -4.30
N THR A 134 -4.15 -7.79 -5.18
CA THR A 134 -3.39 -7.37 -6.38
C THR A 134 -4.28 -6.61 -7.36
N VAL A 135 -5.51 -7.08 -7.60
CA VAL A 135 -6.50 -6.40 -8.45
C VAL A 135 -6.89 -5.05 -7.85
N ILE A 136 -7.11 -4.97 -6.54
CA ILE A 136 -7.38 -3.69 -5.86
C ILE A 136 -6.22 -2.72 -6.03
N ALA A 137 -4.98 -3.16 -5.85
CA ALA A 137 -3.80 -2.32 -6.02
C ALA A 137 -3.64 -1.82 -7.46
N PHE A 138 -3.90 -2.68 -8.44
CA PHE A 138 -3.93 -2.29 -9.85
C PHE A 138 -4.99 -1.23 -10.12
N LEU A 139 -6.25 -1.47 -9.69
CA LEU A 139 -7.36 -0.52 -9.88
C LEU A 139 -7.07 0.81 -9.19
N HIS A 140 -6.51 0.78 -7.99
CA HIS A 140 -6.17 1.97 -7.24
C HIS A 140 -5.15 2.85 -7.99
N VAL A 141 -4.08 2.26 -8.51
CA VAL A 141 -3.08 3.01 -9.29
C VAL A 141 -3.62 3.44 -10.64
N PHE A 142 -4.47 2.64 -11.27
CA PHE A 142 -5.16 3.04 -12.50
C PHE A 142 -5.99 4.30 -12.27
N PHE A 143 -6.84 4.33 -11.25
CA PHE A 143 -7.61 5.53 -10.89
C PHE A 143 -6.72 6.71 -10.50
N TYR A 144 -5.60 6.48 -9.82
CA TYR A 144 -4.63 7.54 -9.53
C TYR A 144 -4.12 8.21 -10.79
N LEU A 145 -3.63 7.42 -11.75
CA LEU A 145 -3.01 7.91 -12.97
C LEU A 145 -4.04 8.57 -13.88
N SER A 146 -5.26 8.01 -13.95
CA SER A 146 -6.39 8.66 -14.63
C SER A 146 -6.71 10.00 -13.98
N SER A 147 -6.77 10.10 -12.64
CA SER A 147 -7.00 11.38 -11.97
C SER A 147 -5.90 12.39 -12.31
N LEU A 148 -4.64 11.94 -12.34
CA LEU A 148 -3.48 12.78 -12.67
C LEU A 148 -3.57 13.34 -14.09
N SER A 149 -4.06 12.55 -15.05
CA SER A 149 -4.19 12.99 -16.45
C SER A 149 -5.10 14.20 -16.65
N PHE A 150 -6.05 14.45 -15.74
CA PHE A 150 -6.90 15.65 -15.78
C PHE A 150 -6.16 16.92 -15.31
N PHE A 151 -5.08 16.78 -14.54
CA PHE A 151 -4.29 17.91 -14.03
C PHE A 151 -3.11 18.29 -14.93
N PHE A 152 -2.66 17.38 -15.79
CA PHE A 152 -1.57 17.66 -16.74
C PHE A 152 -2.13 18.21 -18.06
N SER A 153 -1.56 19.32 -18.54
CA SER A 153 -1.94 19.98 -19.79
C SER A 153 -1.59 19.19 -21.05
N SER A 154 -0.66 18.23 -20.95
CA SER A 154 -0.25 17.37 -22.07
C SER A 154 0.25 16.02 -21.56
N LEU A 155 -0.32 14.92 -22.06
CA LEU A 155 0.15 13.57 -21.79
C LEU A 155 1.32 13.22 -22.72
N THR A 156 2.55 13.40 -22.24
CA THR A 156 3.77 13.07 -22.98
C THR A 156 4.06 11.57 -22.94
N ARG A 157 4.93 11.09 -23.85
CA ARG A 157 5.41 9.69 -23.84
C ARG A 157 6.03 9.29 -22.50
N GLU A 158 6.74 10.23 -21.88
CA GLU A 158 7.36 10.11 -20.55
C GLU A 158 6.33 9.81 -19.45
N PHE A 159 5.15 10.46 -19.53
CA PHE A 159 4.05 10.20 -18.59
C PHE A 159 3.58 8.74 -18.69
N TYR A 160 3.37 8.23 -19.90
CA TYR A 160 2.93 6.84 -20.09
C TYR A 160 3.97 5.81 -19.63
N GLN A 161 5.26 6.09 -19.86
CA GLN A 161 6.34 5.23 -19.37
C GLN A 161 6.41 5.21 -17.84
N THR A 162 6.28 6.38 -17.21
CA THR A 162 6.22 6.52 -15.75
C THR A 162 4.98 5.82 -15.18
N ALA A 163 3.81 6.03 -15.79
CA ALA A 163 2.56 5.38 -15.44
C ALA A 163 2.67 3.85 -15.49
N ALA A 164 3.26 3.30 -16.57
CA ALA A 164 3.46 1.86 -16.71
C ALA A 164 4.40 1.29 -15.64
N LEU A 165 5.53 1.97 -15.38
CA LEU A 165 6.49 1.55 -14.36
C LEU A 165 5.86 1.56 -12.96
N VAL A 166 5.16 2.64 -12.61
CA VAL A 166 4.46 2.80 -11.32
C VAL A 166 3.39 1.72 -11.14
N THR A 167 2.61 1.47 -12.18
CA THR A 167 1.57 0.43 -12.17
C THR A 167 2.18 -0.95 -11.96
N ALA A 168 3.28 -1.26 -12.66
CA ALA A 168 3.99 -2.52 -12.49
C ALA A 168 4.53 -2.66 -11.07
N LEU A 169 5.26 -1.67 -10.56
CA LEU A 169 5.85 -1.71 -9.22
C LEU A 169 4.81 -1.90 -8.11
N GLN A 170 3.70 -1.17 -8.16
CA GLN A 170 2.62 -1.32 -7.18
C GLN A 170 1.97 -2.71 -7.27
N THR A 171 1.64 -3.17 -8.47
CA THR A 171 0.88 -4.41 -8.68
C THR A 171 1.73 -5.62 -8.31
N PHE A 172 2.97 -5.70 -8.83
CA PHE A 172 3.90 -6.77 -8.49
C PHE A 172 4.30 -6.71 -7.02
N GLY A 173 4.57 -5.52 -6.46
CA GLY A 173 4.90 -5.36 -5.05
C GLY A 173 3.79 -5.85 -4.13
N THR A 174 2.53 -5.50 -4.43
CA THR A 174 1.38 -5.97 -3.63
C THR A 174 1.22 -7.48 -3.73
N GLY A 175 1.29 -8.05 -4.94
CA GLY A 175 1.18 -9.49 -5.15
C GLY A 175 2.29 -10.27 -4.44
N PHE A 176 3.53 -9.75 -4.48
CA PHE A 176 4.68 -10.34 -3.79
C PHE A 176 4.50 -10.34 -2.27
N VAL A 177 4.20 -9.18 -1.67
CA VAL A 177 3.99 -9.06 -0.21
C VAL A 177 2.82 -9.93 0.24
N MET A 178 1.72 -9.93 -0.51
CA MET A 178 0.55 -10.77 -0.19
C MET A 178 0.83 -12.27 -0.30
N THR A 179 1.61 -12.69 -1.31
CA THR A 179 2.00 -14.11 -1.45
C THR A 179 2.84 -14.56 -0.26
N LEU A 180 3.82 -13.75 0.15
CA LEU A 180 4.63 -14.04 1.32
C LEU A 180 3.79 -14.11 2.59
N LEU A 181 2.95 -13.09 2.83
CA LEU A 181 2.08 -13.04 4.00
C LEU A 181 1.16 -14.27 4.08
N VAL A 182 0.52 -14.64 2.95
CA VAL A 182 -0.34 -15.83 2.88
C VAL A 182 0.44 -17.13 3.05
N PHE A 183 1.63 -17.23 2.47
CA PHE A 183 2.50 -18.40 2.64
C PHE A 183 2.83 -18.65 4.11
N PHE A 184 3.27 -17.61 4.83
CA PHE A 184 3.59 -17.72 6.26
C PHE A 184 2.35 -17.99 7.13
N LEU A 185 1.21 -17.38 6.81
CA LEU A 185 -0.05 -17.67 7.53
C LEU A 185 -0.49 -19.13 7.34
N ASN A 186 -0.42 -19.68 6.12
CA ASN A 186 -0.76 -21.08 5.88
C ASN A 186 0.23 -22.04 6.54
N ALA A 187 1.53 -21.72 6.53
CA ALA A 187 2.56 -22.53 7.21
C ALA A 187 2.29 -22.63 8.71
N ARG A 188 1.84 -21.52 9.32
CA ARG A 188 1.39 -21.48 10.73
C ARG A 188 0.18 -22.37 10.97
N ASP A 189 -0.88 -22.25 10.17
CA ASP A 189 -2.13 -23.00 10.38
C ASP A 189 -1.92 -24.53 10.24
N ASN A 190 -0.93 -24.97 9.45
CA ASN A 190 -0.55 -26.39 9.36
C ASN A 190 0.28 -26.90 10.55
N SER A 191 0.82 -26.01 11.38
CA SER A 191 1.68 -26.35 12.54
C SER A 191 0.94 -26.33 13.89
N SER A 192 -0.30 -25.84 13.91
CA SER A 192 -1.18 -25.77 15.09
C SER A 192 -2.20 -26.90 15.13
#